data_AF-A0A5N7Z9S8-F1
#
_entry.id   AF-A0A5N7Z9S8-F1
#
_cell.length_a   1.000
_cell.length_b   1.000
_cell.length_c   1.000
_cell.angle_alpha   90.00
_cell.angle_beta   90.00
_cell.angle_gamma   90.00
#
_symmetry.space_group_name_H-M   'P 1'
#
loop_
_entity.id
_entity.type
_entity.pdbx_description
1 polymer ?
#
loop_
_entity_poly.entity_id
_entity_poly.type
_entity_poly.pdbx_seq_one_letter_code
_entity_poly.pdbx_strand_id
1 'polypeptide(L)'
;MLVIEKTVFLFYTCCKKNKNQQHSSSVFLYKLKGVTPCFFTPSVYQSLRENRNKKQLQQTIKTIENLVATHEHCRYINLLNDPRFTANDFYDADHLNASGAKKLFFYINDYSMKALKN
;
A
#
# COMPACT_ATOMS: atom_id res chain seq x y z
N MET A 1 9.28 1.18 -4.79
CA MET A 1 9.62 1.50 -3.40
C MET A 1 9.78 3.00 -3.31
N LEU A 2 8.97 3.68 -2.49
CA LEU A 2 9.07 5.12 -2.26
C LEU A 2 9.63 5.33 -0.85
N VAL A 3 10.59 6.23 -0.67
CA VAL A 3 11.21 6.51 0.64
C VAL A 3 10.98 7.97 0.98
N ILE A 4 10.39 8.24 2.14
CA ILE A 4 10.17 9.60 2.67
C ILE A 4 10.66 9.63 4.11
N GLU A 5 11.69 10.44 4.40
CA GLU A 5 12.18 10.76 5.76
C GLU A 5 12.29 9.58 6.76
N LYS A 6 12.74 8.38 6.29
CA LYS A 6 12.86 7.10 7.04
C LYS A 6 11.60 6.23 7.07
N THR A 7 10.59 6.52 6.26
CA THR A 7 9.45 5.64 5.98
C THR A 7 9.64 4.98 4.62
N VAL A 8 9.62 3.65 4.58
CA VAL A 8 9.66 2.90 3.31
C VAL A 8 8.26 2.45 2.96
N PHE A 9 7.78 2.89 1.80
CA PHE A 9 6.49 2.51 1.25
C PHE A 9 6.59 1.25 0.42
N LEU A 10 5.98 0.18 0.92
CA LEU A 10 5.91 -1.12 0.27
C LEU A 10 4.57 -1.27 -0.43
N PHE A 11 4.65 -1.42 -1.75
CA PHE A 11 3.49 -1.68 -2.59
C PHE A 11 3.21 -3.17 -2.62
N TYR A 12 2.04 -3.57 -2.12
CA TYR A 12 1.56 -4.95 -2.23
C TYR A 12 0.50 -5.02 -3.33
N THR A 13 0.85 -5.59 -4.49
CA THR A 13 -0.14 -5.93 -5.52
C THR A 13 -0.59 -7.37 -5.40
N CYS A 14 -1.89 -7.53 -5.51
CA CYS A 14 -2.54 -8.80 -5.78
C CYS A 14 -2.24 -9.16 -7.25
N CYS A 15 -1.06 -9.72 -7.55
CA CYS A 15 -0.81 -10.30 -8.86
C CYS A 15 0.03 -11.60 -8.79
N LYS A 16 -0.67 -12.68 -9.17
CA LYS A 16 -0.27 -14.07 -9.48
C LYS A 16 0.36 -14.99 -8.41
N LYS A 17 -0.25 -16.19 -8.40
CA LYS A 17 0.11 -17.44 -7.71
C LYS A 17 1.62 -17.71 -7.67
N ASN A 18 2.22 -17.67 -6.49
CA ASN A 18 3.27 -18.63 -6.13
C ASN A 18 3.35 -18.78 -4.61
N LYS A 19 3.43 -20.02 -4.13
CA LYS A 19 3.25 -20.45 -2.72
C LYS A 19 4.31 -19.92 -1.72
N ASN A 20 5.13 -18.94 -2.08
CA ASN A 20 6.30 -18.50 -1.30
C ASN A 20 6.23 -17.07 -0.73
N GLN A 21 5.11 -16.37 -0.86
CA GLN A 21 5.06 -14.93 -0.53
C GLN A 21 4.98 -14.60 0.97
N GLN A 22 4.77 -15.59 1.85
CA GLN A 22 4.72 -15.36 3.30
C GLN A 22 6.12 -15.25 3.95
N HIS A 23 7.18 -15.75 3.32
CA HIS A 23 8.54 -15.69 3.88
C HIS A 23 9.29 -14.39 3.59
N SER A 24 8.92 -13.67 2.52
CA SER A 24 9.64 -12.44 2.13
C SER A 24 9.33 -11.24 3.02
N SER A 25 8.12 -11.18 3.62
CA SER A 25 7.67 -10.03 4.40
C SER A 25 8.43 -9.87 5.72
N SER A 26 8.65 -10.95 6.46
CA SER A 26 9.39 -10.92 7.74
C SER A 26 10.88 -10.65 7.55
N VAL A 27 11.52 -11.25 6.54
CA VAL A 27 12.95 -11.03 6.24
C VAL A 27 13.25 -9.58 5.80
N PHE A 28 12.31 -8.92 5.11
CA PHE A 28 12.47 -7.52 4.71
C PHE A 28 12.39 -6.57 5.93
N LEU A 29 11.49 -6.83 6.88
CA LEU A 29 11.30 -6.02 8.08
C LEU A 29 12.54 -6.00 8.98
N TYR A 30 13.21 -7.14 9.18
CA TYR A 30 14.42 -7.23 10.02
C TYR A 30 15.63 -6.45 9.50
N LYS A 31 15.69 -6.16 8.19
CA LYS A 31 16.80 -5.41 7.57
C LYS A 31 16.68 -3.89 7.72
N LEU A 32 15.50 -3.39 8.09
CA LEU A 32 15.19 -1.96 8.16
C LEU A 32 15.41 -1.37 9.57
N LYS A 33 16.55 -1.66 10.20
CA LYS A 33 16.90 -1.05 11.50
C LYS A 33 16.92 0.48 11.36
N GLY A 34 16.04 1.16 12.10
CA GLY A 34 15.91 2.63 12.10
C GLY A 34 14.95 3.21 11.05
N VAL A 35 14.17 2.38 10.36
CA VAL A 35 13.17 2.77 9.36
C VAL A 35 11.81 2.21 9.74
N THR A 36 10.75 3.02 9.66
CA THR A 36 9.36 2.63 9.93
C THR A 36 8.72 2.14 8.64
N PRO A 37 8.41 0.84 8.47
CA PRO A 37 7.78 0.35 7.26
C PRO A 37 6.32 0.81 7.19
N CYS A 38 5.93 1.38 6.05
CA CYS A 38 4.54 1.70 5.77
C CYS A 38 4.07 0.92 4.53
N PHE A 39 3.16 -0.01 4.75
CA PHE A 39 2.48 -0.70 3.66
C PHE A 39 1.39 0.19 3.11
N PHE A 40 1.17 0.17 1.81
CA PHE A 40 -0.03 0.80 1.26
C PHE A 40 -0.64 0.02 0.09
N THR A 41 -1.95 0.08 0.00
CA THR A 41 -2.73 -0.38 -1.15
C THR A 41 -3.22 0.86 -1.89
N PRO A 42 -2.75 1.15 -3.12
CA PRO A 42 -3.19 2.32 -3.87
C PRO A 42 -4.64 2.15 -4.33
N SER A 43 -5.24 3.29 -4.66
CA SER A 43 -6.50 3.31 -5.38
C SER A 43 -6.32 2.71 -6.76
N VAL A 44 -7.33 2.02 -7.24
CA VAL A 44 -7.39 1.37 -8.55
C VAL A 44 -8.76 1.64 -9.15
N TYR A 45 -8.84 1.68 -10.47
CA TYR A 45 -10.08 2.05 -11.14
C TYR A 45 -11.20 1.05 -10.83
N GLN A 46 -12.44 1.54 -10.81
CA GLN A 46 -13.60 0.79 -10.34
C GLN A 46 -13.77 -0.56 -11.04
N SER A 47 -13.62 -0.59 -12.36
CA SER A 47 -13.77 -1.82 -13.15
C SER A 47 -12.76 -2.90 -12.73
N LEU A 48 -11.54 -2.53 -12.32
CA LEU A 48 -10.52 -3.47 -11.89
C LEU A 48 -10.70 -3.92 -10.43
N ARG A 49 -11.49 -3.19 -9.64
CA ARG A 49 -11.93 -3.64 -8.31
C ARG A 49 -13.02 -4.68 -8.40
N GLU A 50 -14.00 -4.42 -9.26
CA GLU A 50 -15.17 -5.27 -9.42
C GLU A 50 -14.83 -6.62 -10.05
N ASN A 51 -13.88 -6.62 -11.00
CA ASN A 51 -13.46 -7.82 -11.73
C ASN A 51 -12.29 -8.58 -11.08
N ARG A 52 -11.79 -8.15 -9.91
CA ARG A 52 -10.71 -8.83 -9.21
C ARG A 52 -11.20 -10.05 -8.45
N ASN A 53 -10.31 -11.03 -8.24
CA ASN A 53 -10.58 -12.14 -7.32
C ASN A 53 -10.72 -11.62 -5.89
N LYS A 54 -11.97 -11.43 -5.45
CA LYS A 54 -12.33 -10.86 -4.14
C LYS A 54 -11.70 -11.63 -2.98
N LYS A 55 -11.68 -12.97 -3.07
CA LYS A 55 -11.08 -13.83 -2.03
C LYS A 55 -9.58 -13.57 -1.89
N GLN A 56 -8.87 -13.45 -3.01
CA GLN A 56 -7.43 -13.16 -2.98
C GLN A 56 -7.16 -11.76 -2.43
N LEU A 57 -7.91 -10.76 -2.88
CA LEU A 57 -7.78 -9.39 -2.40
C LEU A 57 -8.03 -9.28 -0.88
N GLN A 58 -9.11 -9.89 -0.39
CA GLN A 58 -9.43 -9.94 1.04
C GLN A 58 -8.33 -10.66 1.83
N GLN A 59 -7.80 -11.76 1.31
CA GLN A 59 -6.69 -12.47 1.94
C GLN A 59 -5.44 -11.60 2.03
N THR A 60 -5.11 -10.84 0.97
CA THR A 60 -3.97 -9.90 0.97
C THR A 60 -4.15 -8.80 2.01
N ILE A 61 -5.31 -8.15 2.04
CA ILE A 61 -5.62 -7.08 3.01
C ILE A 61 -5.50 -7.62 4.44
N LYS A 62 -6.16 -8.75 4.73
CA LYS A 62 -6.11 -9.41 6.04
C LYS A 62 -4.69 -9.81 6.46
N THR A 63 -3.87 -10.26 5.51
CA THR A 63 -2.48 -10.61 5.79
C THR A 63 -1.67 -9.39 6.24
N ILE A 64 -1.85 -8.24 5.58
CA ILE A 64 -1.14 -7.00 5.93
C ILE A 64 -1.67 -6.44 7.25
N GLU A 65 -2.99 -6.45 7.46
CA GLU A 65 -3.63 -6.04 8.72
C GLU A 65 -3.09 -6.84 9.90
N ASN A 66 -3.00 -8.17 9.78
CA ASN A 66 -2.40 -9.02 10.81
C ASN A 66 -0.91 -8.72 11.03
N LEU A 67 -0.16 -8.42 9.98
CA LEU A 67 1.25 -8.09 10.07
C LEU A 67 1.48 -6.78 10.83
N VAL A 68 0.71 -5.72 10.53
CA VAL A 68 0.86 -4.45 11.24
C VAL A 68 0.30 -4.51 12.66
N ALA A 69 -0.72 -5.34 12.93
CA ALA A 69 -1.23 -5.55 14.28
C ALA A 69 -0.23 -6.27 15.20
N THR A 70 0.70 -7.04 14.63
CA THR A 70 1.74 -7.78 15.39
C THR A 70 3.07 -7.05 15.47
N HIS A 71 3.21 -5.89 14.80
CA HIS A 71 4.44 -5.11 14.75
C HIS A 71 4.12 -3.62 14.90
N GLU A 72 4.23 -3.11 16.13
CA GLU A 72 3.85 -1.72 16.49
C GLU A 72 4.55 -0.64 15.65
N HIS A 73 5.73 -0.95 15.10
CA HIS A 73 6.50 -0.04 14.24
C HIS A 73 6.11 -0.09 12.75
N CYS A 74 5.12 -0.89 12.37
CA CYS A 74 4.61 -0.97 11.01
C CYS A 74 3.28 -0.25 10.88
N ARG A 75 3.05 0.37 9.71
CA ARG A 75 1.78 1.04 9.39
C ARG A 75 1.19 0.52 8.11
N TYR A 76 -0.13 0.58 7.96
CA TYR A 76 -0.83 0.21 6.74
C TYR A 76 -1.83 1.30 6.32
N ILE A 77 -1.77 1.72 5.06
CA ILE A 77 -2.69 2.67 4.45
C ILE A 77 -3.44 1.97 3.30
N ASN A 78 -4.75 1.77 3.45
CA ASN A 78 -5.56 1.16 2.40
C ASN A 78 -6.36 2.24 1.65
N LEU A 79 -5.92 2.58 0.44
CA LEU A 79 -6.55 3.57 -0.45
C LEU A 79 -7.38 2.93 -1.58
N LEU A 80 -7.62 1.62 -1.54
CA LEU A 80 -8.21 0.86 -2.65
C LEU A 80 -9.53 1.48 -3.17
N ASN A 81 -10.39 1.92 -2.24
CA ASN A 81 -11.69 2.53 -2.51
C ASN A 81 -11.74 4.00 -2.12
N ASP A 82 -10.59 4.67 -2.07
CA ASP A 82 -10.54 6.03 -1.59
C ASP A 82 -11.26 6.99 -2.56
N PRO A 83 -12.33 7.69 -2.12
CA PRO A 83 -13.16 8.53 -2.98
C PRO A 83 -12.43 9.77 -3.51
N ARG A 84 -11.23 10.07 -2.99
CA ARG A 84 -10.40 11.20 -3.43
C ARG A 84 -9.73 10.94 -4.78
N PHE A 85 -9.73 9.68 -5.25
CA PHE A 85 -9.28 9.28 -6.57
C PHE A 85 -10.47 9.08 -7.51
N THR A 86 -10.53 9.86 -8.57
CA THR A 86 -11.57 9.82 -9.60
C THR A 86 -11.02 9.20 -10.89
N ALA A 87 -11.88 8.95 -11.88
CA ALA A 87 -11.48 8.41 -13.18
C ALA A 87 -10.33 9.19 -13.82
N ASN A 88 -10.29 10.51 -13.62
CA ASN A 88 -9.27 11.40 -14.19
C ASN A 88 -7.88 11.26 -13.55
N ASP A 89 -7.75 10.49 -12.46
CA ASP A 89 -6.46 10.22 -11.82
C ASP A 89 -5.76 8.97 -12.40
N PHE A 90 -6.45 8.23 -13.27
CA PHE A 90 -5.98 6.96 -13.82
C PHE A 90 -5.50 7.12 -15.26
N TYR A 91 -4.41 6.44 -15.60
CA TYR A 91 -3.96 6.26 -16.98
C TYR A 91 -4.67 5.07 -17.60
N ASP A 92 -4.74 3.97 -16.83
CA ASP A 92 -5.50 2.78 -17.13
C ASP A 92 -6.09 2.22 -15.83
N ALA A 93 -6.64 1.01 -15.90
CA ALA A 93 -7.45 0.48 -14.83
C ALA A 93 -6.66 0.15 -13.52
N ASP A 94 -5.33 -0.02 -13.56
CA ASP A 94 -4.48 -0.28 -12.39
C ASP A 94 -3.29 0.67 -12.21
N HIS A 95 -3.08 1.61 -13.14
CA HIS A 95 -2.03 2.63 -13.06
C HIS A 95 -2.60 4.05 -12.98
N LEU A 96 -2.10 4.81 -12.00
CA LEU A 96 -2.34 6.25 -11.90
C LEU A 96 -1.61 6.98 -13.02
N ASN A 97 -2.21 8.05 -13.54
CA ASN A 97 -1.50 8.99 -14.41
C ASN A 97 -0.64 9.95 -13.57
N ALA A 98 0.07 10.87 -14.23
CA ALA A 98 0.96 11.81 -13.55
C ALA A 98 0.26 12.66 -12.46
N SER A 99 -0.99 13.09 -12.72
CA SER A 99 -1.79 13.85 -11.75
C SER A 99 -2.18 12.97 -10.56
N GLY A 100 -2.68 11.77 -10.82
CA GLY A 100 -3.02 10.80 -9.79
C GLY A 100 -1.82 10.39 -8.93
N ALA A 101 -0.65 10.19 -9.54
CA ALA A 101 0.59 9.87 -8.84
C ALA A 101 1.05 11.02 -7.94
N LYS A 102 0.94 12.28 -8.41
CA LYS A 102 1.23 13.47 -7.60
C LYS A 102 0.27 13.61 -6.41
N LYS A 103 -1.01 13.34 -6.64
CA LYS A 103 -2.03 13.29 -5.58
C LYS A 103 -1.71 12.22 -4.53
N LEU A 104 -1.36 11.01 -4.97
CA LEU A 104 -0.93 9.92 -4.09
C LEU A 104 0.29 10.32 -3.27
N PHE A 105 1.29 10.95 -3.88
CA PHE A 105 2.49 11.44 -3.20
C PHE A 105 2.15 12.41 -2.05
N PHE A 106 1.30 13.40 -2.29
CA PHE A 106 0.90 14.35 -1.24
C PHE A 106 0.14 13.68 -0.10
N TYR A 107 -0.76 12.73 -0.39
CA TYR A 107 -1.46 11.99 0.66
C TYR A 107 -0.54 11.15 1.52
N ILE A 108 0.40 10.47 0.89
CA ILE A 108 1.39 9.67 1.59
C ILE A 108 2.27 10.57 2.46
N ASN A 109 2.72 11.70 1.92
CA ASN A 109 3.55 12.66 2.65
C ASN A 109 2.83 13.25 3.87
N ASP A 110 1.56 13.64 3.72
CA ASP A 110 0.73 14.12 4.85
C ASP A 110 0.57 13.05 5.94
N TYR A 111 0.37 11.79 5.55
CA TYR A 111 0.34 10.67 6.49
C TYR A 111 1.65 10.52 7.26
N SER A 112 2.80 10.57 6.57
CA SER A 112 4.13 10.53 7.19
C SER A 112 4.36 11.69 8.16
N MET A 113 3.95 12.91 7.81
CA MET A 113 4.16 14.08 8.67
C MET A 113 3.27 14.07 9.93
N LYS A 114 2.02 13.58 9.83
CA LYS A 114 1.16 13.38 11.00
C LYS A 114 1.70 12.30 11.94
N ALA A 115 2.27 11.27 11.34
CA ALA A 115 2.87 10.14 12.03
C ALA A 115 4.10 10.47 12.90
N LEU A 116 4.76 11.62 12.64
CA LEU A 116 5.95 12.10 13.37
C LEU A 116 5.62 13.10 14.49
N LYS A 117 4.37 13.60 14.55
CA LYS A 117 3.93 14.61 15.53
C LYS A 117 3.28 14.00 16.78
N ASN A 118 3.16 12.68 16.83
CA ASN A 118 2.60 11.89 17.94
C ASN A 118 3.69 10.96 18.47
#